data_AF-A0A2V8M089-F1
#
_entry.id   AF-A0A2V8M089-F1
#
_cell.length_a   1.000
_cell.length_b   1.000
_cell.length_c   1.000
_cell.angle_alpha   90.00
_cell.angle_beta   90.00
_cell.angle_gamma   90.00
#
_symmetry.space_group_name_H-M   'P 1'
#
loop_
_entity.id
_entity.type
_entity.pdbx_description
1 polymer ?
#
loop_
_entity_poly.entity_id
_entity_poly.type
_entity_poly.pdbx_seq_one_letter_code
_entity_poly.pdbx_strand_id
1 'polypeptide(L)' 'MRAVETTLLVRLIARDDSKQVAAAEAFVERGAWVSHLALVEATWVLSAVYELDAAGIARALEMLL' A
#
# COMPACT_ATOMS: atom_id res chain seq x y z
N MET A 1 1.21 16.75 8.68
CA MET A 1 0.78 15.80 7.62
C MET A 1 1.51 14.49 7.84
N ARG A 2 0.85 13.32 7.71
CA ARG A 2 1.46 11.99 7.90
C ARG A 2 1.92 11.43 6.55
N ALA A 3 3.18 11.02 6.44
CA ALA A 3 3.71 10.38 5.25
C ALA A 3 3.45 8.87 5.33
N VAL A 4 2.98 8.27 4.23
CA VAL A 4 2.87 6.82 4.07
C VAL A 4 4.15 6.31 3.43
N GLU A 5 4.81 5.40 4.13
CA GLU A 5 5.93 4.62 3.59
C GLU A 5 5.41 3.35 2.87
N THR A 6 6.25 2.78 2.02
CA THR A 6 5.97 1.57 1.23
C THR A 6 5.40 0.43 2.07
N THR A 7 5.96 0.16 3.25
CA THR A 7 5.49 -0.92 4.11
C THR A 7 4.04 -0.71 4.56
N LEU A 8 3.67 0.51 4.91
CA LEU A 8 2.30 0.81 5.34
C LEU A 8 1.33 0.70 4.16
N LEU A 9 1.74 1.17 2.98
CA LEU A 9 0.96 1.06 1.77
C LEU A 9 0.69 -0.39 1.37
N VAL A 10 1.72 -1.25 1.43
CA VAL A 10 1.60 -2.69 1.15
C VAL A 10 0.63 -3.36 2.13
N ARG A 11 0.63 -2.99 3.42
CA ARG A 11 -0.33 -3.55 4.39
C ARG A 11 -1.77 -3.15 4.10
N LEU A 12 -2.01 -1.93 3.63
CA LEU A 12 -3.34 -1.48 3.23
C LEU A 12 -3.85 -2.21 1.99
N ILE A 13 -2.96 -2.51 1.03
CA ILE A 13 -3.30 -3.21 -0.22
C ILE A 13 -3.47 -4.71 0.01
N ALA A 14 -2.44 -5.38 0.52
CA ALA A 14 -2.38 -6.84 0.60
C ALA A 14 -3.24 -7.41 1.73
N ARG A 15 -3.43 -6.62 2.80
CA ARG A 15 -4.23 -6.97 3.97
C ARG A 15 -3.95 -8.36 4.57
N ASP A 16 -2.70 -8.78 4.50
CA ASP A 16 -2.21 -10.12 4.84
C ASP A 16 -1.97 -10.34 6.34
N ASP A 17 -1.88 -9.27 7.14
CA ASP A 17 -1.79 -9.31 8.60
C ASP A 17 -2.85 -8.39 9.21
N SER A 18 -3.84 -8.98 9.88
CA SER A 18 -4.99 -8.26 10.44
C SER A 18 -4.62 -7.21 11.50
N LYS A 19 -3.56 -7.43 12.28
CA LYS A 19 -3.10 -6.46 13.29
C LYS A 19 -2.42 -5.28 12.62
N GLN A 20 -1.58 -5.55 11.63
CA GLN A 20 -0.89 -4.50 10.88
C GLN A 20 -1.86 -3.68 10.03
N VAL A 21 -2.90 -4.32 9.45
CA VAL A 21 -3.98 -3.63 8.73
C VAL A 21 -4.70 -2.65 9.66
N ALA A 22 -5.14 -3.11 10.83
CA ALA A 22 -5.84 -2.23 11.78
C ALA A 22 -4.97 -1.03 12.21
N ALA A 23 -3.67 -1.26 12.42
CA ALA A 23 -2.74 -0.18 12.74
C ALA A 23 -2.53 0.79 11.56
N ALA A 24 -2.43 0.28 10.33
CA ALA A 24 -2.28 1.09 9.13
C ALA A 24 -3.54 1.95 8.87
N GLU A 25 -4.74 1.36 9.00
CA GLU A 25 -6.02 2.07 8.88
C GLU A 25 -6.13 3.20 9.91
N ALA A 26 -5.82 2.93 11.18
CA ALA A 26 -5.80 3.96 12.23
C ALA A 26 -4.78 5.08 11.96
N PHE A 27 -3.64 4.74 11.33
CA PHE A 27 -2.63 5.74 10.96
C PHE A 27 -3.13 6.69 9.87
N VAL A 28 -3.83 6.17 8.84
CA VAL A 28 -4.31 6.98 7.71
C VAL A 28 -5.67 7.65 7.95
N GLU A 29 -6.38 7.30 9.02
CA GLU A 29 -7.73 7.80 9.35
C GLU A 29 -7.88 9.34 9.28
N ARG A 30 -6.85 10.08 9.70
CA ARG A 30 -6.84 11.56 9.70
C ARG A 30 -6.27 12.19 8.42
N GLY A 31 -6.16 11.39 7.37
CA GLY A 31 -5.48 11.74 6.14
C GLY A 31 -3.97 11.52 6.22
N ALA A 32 -3.42 11.09 5.09
CA ALA A 32 -1.99 10.91 4.89
C ALA A 32 -1.65 11.25 3.44
N TRP A 33 -0.37 11.49 3.16
CA TRP A 33 0.12 11.69 1.80
C TRP A 33 1.06 10.55 1.43
N VAL A 34 1.02 10.16 0.15
CA VAL A 34 1.85 9.11 -0.42
C VAL A 34 2.79 9.78 -1.43
N SER A 35 4.09 9.47 -1.35
CA SER A 35 5.05 9.95 -2.34
C SER A 35 5.00 9.09 -3.61
N HIS A 36 5.39 9.64 -4.76
CA HIS A 36 5.57 8.84 -5.97
C HIS A 36 6.61 7.72 -5.78
N LEU A 37 7.64 7.95 -4.95
CA LEU A 37 8.64 6.93 -4.64
C LEU A 37 8.02 5.75 -3.89
N ALA A 38 7.21 6.01 -2.87
CA ALA A 38 6.51 4.96 -2.12
C ALA A 38 5.53 4.16 -3.00
N LEU A 39 4.90 4.81 -3.98
CA LEU A 39 4.08 4.12 -4.99
C LEU A 39 4.92 3.19 -5.87
N VAL A 40 6.05 3.67 -6.42
CA VAL A 40 6.93 2.85 -7.26
C VAL A 40 7.49 1.67 -6.48
N GLU A 41 7.96 1.88 -5.25
CA GLU A 41 8.44 0.79 -4.40
C GLU A 41 7.33 -0.22 -4.07
N ALA A 42 6.10 0.24 -3.81
CA ALA A 42 4.97 -0.67 -3.59
C ALA A 42 4.66 -1.50 -4.85
N THR A 43 4.74 -0.92 -6.06
CA THR A 43 4.58 -1.72 -7.30
C THR A 43 5.65 -2.80 -7.43
N TRP A 44 6.90 -2.49 -7.05
CA TRP A 44 7.97 -3.48 -7.02
C TRP A 44 7.68 -4.60 -6.02
N VAL A 45 7.28 -4.26 -4.79
CA VAL A 45 6.91 -5.26 -3.76
C VAL A 45 5.75 -6.14 -4.23
N LEU A 46 4.69 -5.55 -4.80
CA LEU A 46 3.54 -6.30 -5.30
C LEU A 46 3.94 -7.26 -6.42
N SER A 47 4.86 -6.86 -7.31
CA SER A 47 5.35 -7.74 -8.38
C SER A 47 6.31 -8.83 -7.88
N ALA A 48 7.22 -8.52 -6.97
CA ALA A 48 8.34 -9.39 -6.61
C ALA A 48 8.06 -10.30 -5.41
N VAL A 49 7.17 -9.87 -4.51
CA VAL A 49 6.84 -10.59 -3.27
C VAL A 49 5.45 -11.21 -3.33
N TYR A 50 4.47 -10.47 -3.85
CA TYR A 50 3.10 -10.95 -4.00
C TYR A 50 2.82 -11.54 -5.40
N GLU A 51 3.81 -11.52 -6.28
CA GLU A 51 3.76 -12.11 -7.64
C GLU A 51 2.56 -11.62 -8.47
N LEU A 52 2.08 -10.40 -8.22
CA LEU A 52 1.00 -9.81 -8.99
C LEU A 52 1.47 -9.46 -10.40
N ASP A 53 0.62 -9.76 -11.37
CA ASP A 53 0.82 -9.30 -12.74
C ASP A 53 0.44 -7.82 -12.90
N ALA A 54 0.67 -7.26 -14.09
CA ALA A 54 0.39 -5.85 -14.36
C ALA A 54 -1.08 -5.46 -14.11
N ALA A 55 -2.03 -6.38 -14.36
CA ALA A 55 -3.45 -6.13 -14.12
C ALA A 55 -3.76 -6.11 -12.62
N GLY A 56 -3.18 -7.04 -11.84
CA GLY A 56 -3.26 -7.08 -10.39
C GLY A 56 -2.68 -5.82 -9.74
N ILE A 57 -1.52 -5.36 -10.23
CA ILE A 57 -0.88 -4.12 -9.74
C ILE A 57 -1.76 -2.91 -10.07
N ALA A 58 -2.27 -2.80 -11.30
CA ALA A 58 -3.16 -1.71 -11.68
C ALA A 58 -4.41 -1.67 -10.77
N ARG A 59 -5.02 -2.83 -10.53
CA ARG A 59 -6.18 -2.95 -9.64
C ARG A 59 -5.87 -2.55 -8.20
N ALA A 60 -4.71 -2.95 -7.69
CA ALA A 60 -4.25 -2.59 -6.36
C ALA A 60 -4.05 -1.06 -6.21
N LEU A 61 -3.50 -0.41 -7.23
CA LEU A 61 -3.33 1.05 -7.23
C LEU A 61 -4.66 1.79 -7.37
N GLU A 62 -5.60 1.29 -8.17
CA GLU A 62 -6.95 1.85 -8.27
C GLU A 62 -7.70 1.85 -6.93
N MET A 63 -7.46 0.86 -6.05
CA MET A 63 -8.08 0.81 -4.72
C MET A 63 -7.61 1.94 -3.79
N LEU A 64 -6.57 2.69 -4.15
CA LEU A 64 -6.03 3.80 -3.39
C LEU A 64 -6.60 5.17 -3.82
N LEU A 65 -7.37 5.21 -4.92
CA LEU A 65 -8.01 6.42 -5.47
C LEU A 65 -9.47 6.53 -5.01
#